data_AF-A0A8H6X298-F1
#
_entry.id   AF-A0A8H6X298-F1
#
_cell.length_a   1.000
_cell.length_b   1.000
_cell.length_c   1.000
_cell.angle_alpha   90.00
_cell.angle_beta   90.00
_cell.angle_gamma   90.00
#
_symmetry.space_group_name_H-M   'P 1'
#
loop_
_entity.id
_entity.type
_entity.pdbx_description
1 polymer ?
#
loop_
_entity_poly.entity_id
_entity_poly.type
_entity_poly.pdbx_seq_one_letter_code
_entity_poly.pdbx_strand_id
1 'polypeptide(L)'
;MGITLRNLICIAGSMTYRAAWSIEFTRSLGRGRHFVLLISVSFHTALVDRYTRSDVKSLQELAVLGESHPPGPRSLFFTTTMLWTIFQRRSRFFGSTRRFLLHRLQITLPLLSFTFILTACCLVLLISLGVGFPYAFPIWRTLFTATIISIPIWGVCMSALHLVWTFGAPIPHFLWTWQRHRQHYVPLAFDANDFMADAEKKHRHRRPPTLWPGFLLVALCGVYLLSTYELPIDHRFKAAVELANRVPRREGYGTGEKIFIAAMFYNNAYVLPYWITEVSKLINYLGPDNVFVSIVESYSSDNSPALLRAFETKLEAMGVPCRILTQDTSIHRPPSMVTGPPRIQFLADTRNLVLEPLATRGGYDRVLFSNDVFVEAESIVELLDTNGGEYDMACGLDFQQWGLYDIWVIRDHAGRIVSGQWPYFFEDRDAMADEPVAVFTCWNGIVSISAEPFLPVALRKGRLSTFPRPLPLTHPAYPQAVNQTPATTPPLRFRPSAPEECFSSESFNLPYDLRRLFAQERIYANPRVITAYKWRFYLWFKYALRHWAVRWFIERVEQRDGNGADLPQFILGGTAPKTVWDGGECHPGGTLRLSAWNEN
;
A
#
# COMPACT_ATOMS: atom_id res chain seq x y z
N MET A 1 25.71 31.49 28.99
CA MET A 1 25.30 31.08 27.62
C MET A 1 24.89 29.60 27.69
N GLY A 2 23.65 29.14 27.51
CA GLY A 2 22.36 29.78 27.29
C GLY A 2 21.24 28.71 27.43
N ILE A 3 20.12 29.14 28.02
CA ILE A 3 18.71 28.76 27.78
C ILE A 3 18.21 27.33 28.15
N THR A 4 17.39 27.33 29.21
CA THR A 4 16.33 26.41 29.61
C THR A 4 15.17 26.28 28.62
N LEU A 5 14.52 25.11 28.54
CA LEU A 5 13.04 25.04 28.59
C LEU A 5 12.54 23.70 29.16
N ARG A 6 11.71 23.82 30.19
CA ARG A 6 10.91 22.79 30.87
C ARG A 6 9.55 22.65 30.18
N ASN A 7 8.94 21.47 30.37
CA ASN A 7 7.51 21.13 30.35
C ASN A 7 6.83 20.93 28.98
N LEU A 8 6.49 19.68 28.66
CA LEU A 8 5.14 19.10 28.75
C LEU A 8 5.20 17.67 28.15
N ILE A 9 4.64 16.68 28.84
CA ILE A 9 3.79 15.59 28.31
C ILE A 9 3.41 14.73 29.52
N CYS A 10 2.18 14.93 29.97
CA CYS A 10 1.45 14.00 30.82
C CYS A 10 0.74 12.97 29.93
N ILE A 11 0.90 11.70 30.32
CA ILE A 11 -0.09 10.61 30.27
C ILE A 11 -0.63 10.21 28.88
N ALA A 12 0.04 9.24 28.26
CA ALA A 12 -0.60 8.11 27.60
C ALA A 12 0.24 6.87 27.92
N GLY A 13 -0.38 5.84 28.49
CA GLY A 13 0.28 4.62 28.94
C GLY A 13 1.02 3.93 27.79
N SER A 14 2.34 4.09 27.75
CA SER A 14 3.22 3.26 26.95
C SER A 14 3.90 2.28 27.89
N MET A 15 3.65 0.98 27.67
CA MET A 15 4.59 -0.05 28.12
C MET A 15 5.93 0.25 27.44
N THR A 16 6.83 0.90 28.18
CA THR A 16 8.19 1.17 27.72
C THR A 16 9.03 -0.07 27.98
N TYR A 17 9.18 -0.90 26.96
CA TYR A 17 10.19 -1.96 26.96
C TYR A 17 11.57 -1.30 26.92
N ARG A 18 12.32 -1.36 28.02
CA ARG A 18 13.77 -1.11 27.97
C ARG A 18 14.45 -2.40 27.56
N ALA A 19 14.83 -2.49 26.29
CA ALA A 19 15.78 -3.50 25.86
C ALA A 19 17.17 -3.11 26.38
N ALA A 20 17.76 -3.93 27.24
CA ALA A 20 19.16 -3.83 27.61
C ALA A 20 19.94 -4.89 26.84
N TRP A 21 21.01 -4.44 26.20
CA TRP A 21 21.99 -5.25 25.48
C TRP A 21 23.32 -5.22 26.23
N SER A 22 23.92 -6.39 26.42
CA SER A 22 25.30 -6.54 26.85
C SER A 22 26.06 -7.36 25.82
N ILE A 23 27.29 -6.94 25.53
CA ILE A 23 28.24 -7.66 24.68
C ILE A 23 29.39 -8.04 25.59
N GLU A 24 29.49 -9.33 25.91
CA GLU A 24 30.61 -9.86 26.68
C GLU A 24 31.63 -10.52 25.75
N PHE A 25 32.89 -10.10 25.90
CA PHE A 25 34.03 -10.67 25.22
C PHE A 25 34.77 -11.58 26.20
N THR A 26 34.56 -12.89 26.11
CA THR A 26 35.29 -13.86 26.94
C THR A 26 36.48 -14.43 26.17
N ARG A 27 37.65 -14.34 26.81
CA ARG A 27 38.94 -14.78 26.25
C ARG A 27 39.23 -16.19 26.76
N SER A 28 39.13 -17.20 25.90
CA SER A 28 39.50 -18.58 26.26
C SER A 28 40.95 -18.87 25.86
N LEU A 29 41.78 -19.25 26.83
CA LEU A 29 43.16 -19.67 26.62
C LEU A 29 43.21 -21.18 26.30
N GLY A 30 43.27 -21.51 25.01
CA GLY A 30 43.62 -22.86 24.55
C GLY A 30 45.11 -22.97 24.23
N ARG A 31 45.77 -24.06 24.65
CA ARG A 31 47.17 -24.36 24.29
C ARG A 31 47.30 -24.65 22.80
N GLY A 32 47.78 -23.66 22.05
CA GLY A 32 48.07 -23.73 20.62
C GLY A 32 47.76 -22.37 19.98
N ARG A 33 48.60 -21.89 19.04
CA ARG A 33 48.59 -20.53 18.47
C ARG A 33 47.35 -20.18 17.62
N HIS A 34 46.14 -20.33 18.16
CA HIS A 34 44.90 -19.84 17.56
C HIS A 34 44.06 -19.16 18.64
N PHE A 35 43.86 -17.87 18.49
CA PHE A 35 42.93 -17.09 19.31
C PHE A 35 41.52 -17.24 18.74
N VAL A 36 40.56 -17.62 19.59
CA VAL A 36 39.13 -17.63 19.25
C VAL A 36 38.47 -16.53 20.06
N LEU A 37 37.92 -15.53 19.36
CA LEU A 37 37.08 -14.50 19.97
C LEU A 37 35.63 -15.01 19.92
N LEU A 38 35.07 -15.36 21.09
CA LEU A 38 33.65 -15.67 21.22
C LEU A 38 32.92 -14.36 21.55
N ILE A 39 32.00 -13.97 20.67
CA ILE A 39 31.10 -12.85 20.88
C ILE A 39 29.75 -13.44 21.30
N SER A 40 29.35 -13.20 22.55
CA SER A 40 28.01 -13.53 23.02
C SER A 40 27.18 -12.26 23.04
N VAL A 41 26.05 -12.27 22.33
CA VAL A 41 25.05 -11.21 22.37
C VAL A 41 23.83 -11.77 23.07
N SER A 42 23.58 -11.30 24.29
CA SER A 42 22.43 -11.72 25.10
C SER A 42 21.33 -10.66 25.03
N PHE A 43 20.10 -11.11 24.75
CA PHE A 43 18.92 -10.25 24.71
C PHE A 43 18.13 -10.44 26.01
N HIS A 44 17.98 -9.37 26.80
CA HIS A 44 17.14 -9.39 28.00
C HIS A 44 15.98 -8.41 27.83
N THR A 45 14.78 -8.97 27.65
CA THR A 45 13.53 -8.24 27.84
C THR A 45 13.15 -8.38 29.32
N ALA A 46 13.48 -7.38 30.14
CA ALA A 46 12.93 -7.30 31.47
C ALA A 46 11.57 -6.59 31.39
N LEU A 47 10.48 -7.30 31.74
CA LEU A 47 9.23 -6.65 32.12
C LEU A 47 9.50 -5.96 33.46
N VAL A 48 9.64 -4.64 33.47
CA VAL A 48 9.76 -3.89 34.73
C VAL A 48 8.35 -3.71 35.28
N ASP A 49 7.91 -4.69 36.06
CA ASP A 49 6.72 -4.52 36.89
C ASP A 49 7.07 -3.53 38.01
N ARG A 50 6.49 -2.34 37.94
CA ARG A 50 6.51 -1.38 39.05
C ARG A 50 5.43 -1.81 40.05
N TYR A 51 5.74 -2.82 40.86
CA TYR A 51 5.06 -3.00 42.14
C TYR A 51 5.91 -2.38 43.25
N THR A 52 5.30 -1.41 43.92
CA THR A 52 5.81 -0.69 45.08
C THR A 52 6.15 -1.66 46.21
N ARG A 53 7.27 -1.40 46.89
CA ARG A 53 7.62 -2.00 48.19
C ARG A 53 6.53 -1.68 49.21
N SER A 54 5.60 -2.60 49.42
CA SER A 54 4.99 -2.88 50.70
C SER A 54 4.65 -4.36 50.72
N ASP A 55 4.99 -5.04 51.81
CA ASP A 55 4.64 -6.43 52.12
C ASP A 55 5.57 -7.53 51.58
N VAL A 56 6.84 -7.44 52.00
CA VAL A 56 7.64 -8.63 52.29
C VAL A 56 7.20 -9.17 53.66
N LYS A 57 6.30 -10.15 53.70
CA LYS A 57 6.16 -11.17 54.79
C LYS A 57 4.94 -12.05 54.56
N SER A 58 5.12 -13.12 53.79
CA SER A 58 4.39 -14.41 53.83
C SER A 58 4.66 -15.11 52.50
N LEU A 59 4.67 -16.44 52.49
CA LEU A 59 5.04 -17.32 51.36
C LEU A 59 6.52 -17.76 51.30
N GLN A 60 7.19 -17.85 52.44
CA GLN A 60 8.04 -19.01 52.73
C GLN A 60 7.18 -20.00 53.49
N GLU A 61 6.69 -21.03 52.79
CA GLU A 61 6.16 -22.33 53.27
C GLU A 61 5.05 -22.79 52.33
N LEU A 62 5.47 -23.47 51.26
CA LEU A 62 4.78 -24.59 50.58
C LEU A 62 5.66 -25.02 49.41
N ALA A 63 6.87 -25.46 49.74
CA ALA A 63 7.54 -26.47 48.94
C ALA A 63 6.91 -27.82 49.29
N VAL A 64 6.90 -28.75 48.33
CA VAL A 64 6.33 -30.11 48.35
C VAL A 64 4.91 -30.19 47.76
N LEU A 65 4.84 -30.32 46.42
CA LEU A 65 4.23 -31.45 45.69
C LEU A 65 4.26 -31.18 44.17
N GLY A 66 4.98 -32.05 43.43
CA GLY A 66 4.77 -32.28 41.98
C GLY A 66 5.44 -31.32 40.99
N GLU A 67 6.72 -31.57 40.70
CA GLU A 67 7.40 -30.99 39.53
C GLU A 67 6.74 -31.46 38.21
N SER A 68 6.17 -30.52 37.45
CA SER A 68 6.12 -30.59 35.99
C SER A 68 6.12 -29.18 35.41
N HIS A 69 7.33 -28.61 35.29
CA HIS A 69 7.52 -27.37 34.54
C HIS A 69 7.24 -27.60 33.05
N PRO A 70 6.44 -26.74 32.38
CA PRO A 70 6.43 -26.67 30.92
C PRO A 70 7.80 -26.17 30.45
N PRO A 71 8.31 -26.60 29.28
CA PRO A 71 9.64 -26.24 28.83
C PRO A 71 9.69 -24.73 28.58
N GLY A 72 10.55 -24.04 29.35
CA GLY A 72 10.95 -22.67 29.06
C GLY A 72 11.53 -22.53 27.64
N PRO A 73 11.66 -21.30 27.13
CA PRO A 73 12.05 -21.05 25.75
C PRO A 73 13.38 -21.75 25.48
N ARG A 74 13.34 -22.79 24.65
CA ARG A 74 14.53 -23.46 24.14
C ARG A 74 15.34 -22.39 23.41
N SER A 75 16.41 -21.95 24.04
CA SER A 75 17.44 -21.13 23.43
C SER A 75 17.91 -21.84 22.17
N LEU A 76 17.68 -21.20 21.02
CA LEU A 76 18.20 -21.63 19.72
C LEU A 76 19.73 -21.43 19.75
N PHE A 77 20.46 -22.35 20.37
CA PHE A 77 21.91 -22.42 20.27
C PHE A 77 22.29 -22.93 18.88
N PHE A 78 22.49 -22.02 17.93
CA PHE A 78 23.08 -22.34 16.63
C PHE A 78 24.61 -22.32 16.73
N THR A 79 25.22 -23.48 16.96
CA THR A 79 26.67 -23.66 16.89
C THR A 79 27.12 -23.95 15.46
N THR A 80 27.10 -22.94 14.58
CA THR A 80 27.70 -23.03 13.24
C THR A 80 29.21 -23.32 13.31
N THR A 81 29.88 -22.90 14.39
CA THR A 81 31.32 -23.09 14.61
C THR A 81 31.70 -24.51 15.01
N MET A 82 30.84 -25.26 15.70
CA MET A 82 31.17 -26.62 16.16
C MET A 82 31.01 -27.65 15.05
N LEU A 83 30.02 -27.45 14.16
CA LEU A 83 29.89 -28.20 12.92
C LEU A 83 31.07 -27.92 11.97
N TRP A 84 31.62 -26.70 11.95
CA TRP A 84 32.79 -26.35 11.14
C TRP A 84 34.03 -27.20 11.50
N THR A 85 34.33 -27.39 12.78
CA THR A 85 35.50 -28.16 13.24
C THR A 85 35.31 -29.67 13.07
N ILE A 86 34.10 -30.19 13.33
CA ILE A 86 33.78 -31.62 13.16
C ILE A 86 33.76 -32.00 11.68
N PHE A 87 33.27 -31.12 10.81
CA PHE A 87 33.21 -31.38 9.37
C PHE A 87 34.56 -31.17 8.67
N GLN A 88 35.41 -30.24 9.14
CA GLN A 88 36.80 -30.13 8.67
C GLN A 88 37.62 -31.39 8.96
N ARG A 89 37.42 -32.02 10.14
CA ARG A 89 38.07 -33.31 10.47
C ARG A 89 37.65 -34.44 9.54
N ARG A 90 36.39 -34.48 9.07
CA ARG A 90 35.90 -35.50 8.12
C ARG A 90 36.19 -35.18 6.63
N SER A 91 36.39 -33.91 6.27
CA SER A 91 36.70 -33.50 4.88
C SER A 91 38.05 -34.01 4.35
N ARG A 92 38.95 -34.45 5.24
CA ARG A 92 40.24 -35.07 4.89
C ARG A 92 40.10 -36.45 4.24
N PHE A 93 38.92 -37.08 4.32
CA PHE A 93 38.68 -38.44 3.81
C PHE A 93 38.01 -38.51 2.43
N PHE A 94 37.76 -37.37 1.75
CA PHE A 94 37.05 -37.36 0.46
C PHE A 94 37.94 -36.96 -0.73
N GLY A 95 37.71 -37.61 -1.88
CA GLY A 95 38.37 -37.30 -3.16
C GLY A 95 38.18 -35.85 -3.63
N SER A 96 39.03 -35.38 -4.56
CA SER A 96 39.13 -33.94 -4.93
C SER A 96 37.81 -33.33 -5.42
N THR A 97 36.96 -34.11 -6.08
CA THR A 97 35.64 -33.68 -6.58
C THR A 97 34.62 -33.45 -5.46
N ARG A 98 34.60 -34.29 -4.41
CA ARG A 98 33.74 -34.10 -3.23
C ARG A 98 34.22 -32.93 -2.37
N ARG A 99 35.55 -32.71 -2.27
CA ARG A 99 36.11 -31.53 -1.60
C ARG A 99 35.71 -30.23 -2.30
N PHE A 100 35.70 -30.21 -3.64
CA PHE A 100 35.27 -29.04 -4.41
C PHE A 100 33.78 -28.70 -4.18
N LEU A 101 32.90 -29.70 -4.21
CA LEU A 101 31.47 -29.51 -3.92
C LEU A 101 31.22 -29.06 -2.47
N LEU A 102 31.90 -29.69 -1.51
CA LEU A 102 31.81 -29.36 -0.09
C LEU A 102 32.34 -27.97 0.21
N HIS A 103 33.41 -27.52 -0.47
CA HIS A 103 33.96 -26.18 -0.31
C HIS A 103 33.07 -25.10 -0.94
N ARG A 104 32.34 -25.40 -2.01
CA ARG A 104 31.30 -24.51 -2.54
C ARG A 104 30.14 -24.38 -1.55
N LEU A 105 29.61 -25.52 -1.06
CA LEU A 105 28.55 -25.57 -0.05
C LEU A 105 28.94 -24.87 1.27
N GLN A 106 30.19 -25.02 1.72
CA GLN A 106 30.71 -24.43 2.97
C GLN A 106 30.75 -22.91 2.96
N ILE A 107 30.73 -22.25 1.80
CA ILE A 107 30.76 -20.79 1.74
C ILE A 107 29.47 -20.21 1.18
N THR A 108 28.73 -20.91 0.31
CA THR A 108 27.41 -20.45 -0.13
C THR A 108 26.36 -20.50 0.97
N LEU A 109 26.36 -21.54 1.82
CA LEU A 109 25.37 -21.65 2.88
C LEU A 109 25.50 -20.52 3.91
N PRO A 110 26.69 -20.22 4.48
CA PRO A 110 26.84 -19.14 5.45
C PRO A 110 26.58 -17.77 4.85
N LEU A 111 26.86 -17.56 3.57
CA LEU A 111 26.61 -16.28 2.91
C LEU A 111 25.12 -16.05 2.67
N LEU A 112 24.41 -17.07 2.19
CA LEU A 112 22.94 -17.05 2.05
C LEU A 112 22.27 -16.86 3.41
N SER A 113 22.74 -17.59 4.42
CA SER A 113 22.31 -17.42 5.80
C SER A 113 22.63 -16.02 6.33
N PHE A 114 23.81 -15.45 6.04
CA PHE A 114 24.18 -14.10 6.46
C PHE A 114 23.34 -13.04 5.77
N THR A 115 23.08 -13.14 4.47
CA THR A 115 22.15 -12.23 3.77
C THR A 115 20.73 -12.39 4.28
N PHE A 116 20.27 -13.60 4.55
CA PHE A 116 18.94 -13.85 5.10
C PHE A 116 18.81 -13.28 6.52
N ILE A 117 19.81 -13.51 7.37
CA ILE A 117 19.88 -13.00 8.75
C ILE A 117 20.02 -11.47 8.75
N LEU A 118 20.87 -10.89 7.91
CA LEU A 118 21.04 -9.44 7.81
C LEU A 118 19.77 -8.79 7.24
N THR A 119 19.11 -9.42 6.27
CA THR A 119 17.81 -8.98 5.77
C THR A 119 16.80 -9.03 6.90
N ALA A 120 16.61 -10.17 7.57
CA ALA A 120 15.69 -10.33 8.69
C ALA A 120 15.99 -9.35 9.84
N CYS A 121 17.27 -9.13 10.20
CA CYS A 121 17.68 -8.18 11.22
C CYS A 121 17.42 -6.73 10.80
N CYS A 122 17.74 -6.33 9.57
CA CYS A 122 17.42 -5.00 9.04
C CYS A 122 15.91 -4.78 8.94
N LEU A 123 15.15 -5.81 8.59
CA LEU A 123 13.69 -5.77 8.52
C LEU A 123 13.07 -5.61 9.90
N VAL A 124 13.55 -6.37 10.88
CA VAL A 124 13.18 -6.22 12.30
C VAL A 124 13.59 -4.84 12.81
N LEU A 125 14.75 -4.32 12.40
CA LEU A 125 15.20 -2.96 12.74
C LEU A 125 14.30 -1.89 12.12
N LEU A 126 13.94 -2.02 10.84
CA LEU A 126 13.03 -1.09 10.15
C LEU A 126 11.62 -1.10 10.75
N ILE A 127 11.15 -2.28 11.16
CA ILE A 127 9.86 -2.46 11.87
C ILE A 127 9.96 -1.87 13.30
N SER A 128 11.06 -2.10 14.01
CA SER A 128 11.25 -1.71 15.42
C SER A 128 11.64 -0.24 15.60
N LEU A 129 12.29 0.38 14.62
CA LEU A 129 12.61 1.81 14.58
C LEU A 129 11.42 2.69 14.18
N GLY A 130 10.22 2.11 14.02
CA GLY A 130 9.01 2.87 13.77
C GLY A 130 9.00 3.55 12.40
N VAL A 131 9.58 2.92 11.37
CA VAL A 131 9.41 3.35 9.98
C VAL A 131 7.98 3.01 9.53
N GLY A 132 6.99 3.66 10.14
CA GLY A 132 5.64 3.96 9.64
C GLY A 132 4.76 2.89 8.98
N PHE A 133 5.15 1.62 8.91
CA PHE A 133 4.33 0.52 8.40
C PHE A 133 3.57 -0.09 9.58
N PRO A 134 2.25 0.11 9.69
CA PRO A 134 1.51 -0.43 10.83
C PRO A 134 1.44 -1.95 10.74
N TYR A 135 1.34 -2.57 11.91
CA TYR A 135 1.01 -3.98 12.14
C TYR A 135 -0.42 -4.34 11.70
N ALA A 136 -0.88 -3.82 10.55
CA ALA A 136 -2.21 -4.07 10.01
C ALA A 136 -2.35 -5.50 9.50
N PHE A 137 -1.26 -6.05 8.99
CA PHE A 137 -1.24 -7.38 8.39
C PHE A 137 -0.63 -8.41 9.33
N PRO A 138 -0.96 -9.71 9.15
CA PRO A 138 -0.25 -10.78 9.82
C PRO A 138 1.27 -10.58 9.74
N ILE A 139 1.98 -10.88 10.83
CA ILE A 139 3.43 -10.66 10.90
C ILE A 139 4.15 -11.37 9.75
N TRP A 140 3.67 -12.57 9.37
CA TRP A 140 4.20 -13.34 8.25
C TRP A 140 4.02 -12.67 6.90
N ARG A 141 2.84 -12.08 6.61
CA ARG A 141 2.63 -11.23 5.42
C ARG A 141 3.64 -10.11 5.35
N THR A 142 3.78 -9.39 6.45
CA THR A 142 4.63 -8.19 6.53
C THR A 142 6.10 -8.57 6.30
N LEU A 143 6.57 -9.62 6.97
CA LEU A 143 7.93 -10.13 6.80
C LEU A 143 8.18 -10.64 5.37
N PHE A 144 7.24 -11.38 4.79
CA PHE A 144 7.37 -11.91 3.43
C PHE A 144 7.40 -10.78 2.41
N THR A 145 6.47 -9.84 2.51
CA THR A 145 6.34 -8.68 1.61
C THR A 145 7.61 -7.85 1.60
N ALA A 146 8.11 -7.51 2.80
CA ALA A 146 9.35 -6.76 2.94
C ALA A 146 10.56 -7.55 2.44
N THR A 147 10.58 -8.87 2.60
CA THR A 147 11.63 -9.74 2.02
C THR A 147 11.63 -9.60 0.50
N ILE A 148 10.49 -9.79 -0.16
CA ILE A 148 10.36 -9.67 -1.63
C ILE A 148 10.84 -8.30 -2.13
N ILE A 149 10.43 -7.22 -1.49
CA ILE A 149 10.79 -5.85 -1.89
C ILE A 149 12.28 -5.54 -1.66
N SER A 150 12.89 -6.16 -0.65
CA SER A 150 14.30 -5.92 -0.33
C SER A 150 15.27 -6.68 -1.25
N ILE A 151 14.87 -7.80 -1.86
CA ILE A 151 15.75 -8.62 -2.72
C ILE A 151 16.35 -7.80 -3.88
N PRO A 152 15.59 -6.99 -4.64
CA PRO A 152 16.17 -6.10 -5.65
C PRO A 152 17.26 -5.16 -5.12
N ILE A 153 17.02 -4.53 -3.96
CA ILE A 153 17.97 -3.61 -3.32
C ILE A 153 19.27 -4.35 -3.00
N TRP A 154 19.16 -5.54 -2.40
CA TRP A 154 20.31 -6.39 -2.13
C TRP A 154 21.01 -6.86 -3.40
N GLY A 155 20.26 -7.20 -4.45
CA GLY A 155 20.81 -7.58 -5.75
C GLY A 155 21.71 -6.48 -6.33
N VAL A 156 21.26 -5.22 -6.27
CA VAL A 156 22.04 -4.05 -6.71
C VAL A 156 23.25 -3.81 -5.81
N CYS A 157 23.06 -3.76 -4.49
CA CYS A 157 24.14 -3.53 -3.52
C CYS A 157 25.25 -4.59 -3.63
N MET A 158 24.87 -5.86 -3.75
CA MET A 158 25.83 -6.96 -3.88
C MET A 158 26.54 -6.94 -5.23
N SER A 159 25.85 -6.55 -6.31
CA SER A 159 26.47 -6.36 -7.62
C SER A 159 27.51 -5.23 -7.58
N ALA A 160 27.17 -4.10 -6.94
CA ALA A 160 28.08 -2.97 -6.77
C ALA A 160 29.31 -3.33 -5.92
N LEU A 161 29.11 -3.99 -4.77
CA LEU A 161 30.20 -4.48 -3.92
C LEU A 161 31.12 -5.44 -4.68
N HIS A 162 30.54 -6.32 -5.50
CA HIS A 162 31.32 -7.23 -6.32
C HIS A 162 32.12 -6.50 -7.41
N LEU A 163 31.55 -5.50 -8.07
CA LEU A 163 32.27 -4.67 -9.04
C LEU A 163 33.44 -3.94 -8.36
N VAL A 164 33.23 -3.37 -7.17
CA VAL A 164 34.29 -2.74 -6.37
C VAL A 164 35.34 -3.76 -5.94
N TRP A 165 34.97 -4.97 -5.55
CA TRP A 165 35.94 -6.00 -5.19
C TRP A 165 36.76 -6.48 -6.40
N THR A 166 36.09 -6.68 -7.54
CA THR A 166 36.69 -7.24 -8.75
C THR A 166 37.57 -6.23 -9.47
N PHE A 167 37.13 -4.96 -9.54
CA PHE A 167 37.78 -3.90 -10.30
C PHE A 167 38.43 -2.81 -9.43
N GLY A 168 38.07 -2.70 -8.15
CA GLY A 168 38.67 -1.74 -7.21
C GLY A 168 39.88 -2.27 -6.45
N ALA A 169 39.98 -3.59 -6.19
CA ALA A 169 41.18 -4.19 -5.58
C ALA A 169 42.48 -4.12 -6.42
N PRO A 170 42.46 -4.11 -7.78
CA PRO A 170 43.67 -3.97 -8.58
C PRO A 170 44.34 -2.59 -8.47
N ILE A 171 43.60 -1.52 -8.16
CA ILE A 171 44.12 -0.13 -8.24
C ILE A 171 45.13 0.17 -7.11
N PRO A 172 44.86 -0.13 -5.82
CA PRO A 172 45.83 0.08 -4.75
C PRO A 172 47.03 -0.87 -4.86
N HIS A 173 46.80 -2.13 -5.28
CA HIS A 173 47.88 -3.10 -5.47
C HIS A 173 48.78 -2.70 -6.64
N PHE A 174 48.22 -2.24 -7.77
CA PHE A 174 48.98 -1.73 -8.91
C PHE A 174 49.82 -0.52 -8.52
N LEU A 175 49.22 0.46 -7.83
CA LEU A 175 49.93 1.65 -7.34
C LEU A 175 51.02 1.30 -6.32
N TRP A 176 50.77 0.34 -5.41
CA TRP A 176 51.76 -0.15 -4.45
C TRP A 176 52.91 -0.91 -5.11
N THR A 177 52.63 -1.77 -6.10
CA THR A 177 53.67 -2.45 -6.88
C THR A 177 54.46 -1.48 -7.75
N TRP A 178 53.80 -0.47 -8.31
CA TRP A 178 54.42 0.57 -9.12
C TRP A 178 55.34 1.48 -8.26
N GLN A 179 54.93 1.83 -7.04
CA GLN A 179 55.80 2.53 -6.08
C GLN A 179 56.99 1.69 -5.62
N ARG A 180 56.81 0.39 -5.36
CA ARG A 180 57.93 -0.50 -4.99
C ARG A 180 58.94 -0.70 -6.12
N HIS A 181 58.47 -0.83 -7.38
CA HIS A 181 59.35 -0.95 -8.53
C HIS A 181 60.18 0.30 -8.84
N ARG A 182 59.76 1.49 -8.37
CA ARG A 182 60.58 2.71 -8.44
C ARG A 182 61.68 2.80 -7.38
N GLN A 183 61.60 2.04 -6.29
CA GLN A 183 62.56 2.15 -5.17
C GLN A 183 63.73 1.16 -5.22
N HIS A 184 63.75 0.21 -6.16
CA HIS A 184 64.84 -0.76 -6.27
C HIS A 184 65.33 -0.85 -7.74
N TYR A 185 66.12 0.13 -8.15
CA TYR A 185 67.04 -0.02 -9.27
C TYR A 185 68.46 -0.13 -8.70
N VAL A 186 68.90 -1.36 -8.44
CA VAL A 186 70.32 -1.69 -8.31
C VAL A 186 70.61 -2.74 -9.40
N PRO A 187 71.51 -2.48 -10.35
CA PRO A 187 71.80 -3.42 -11.43
C PRO A 187 72.70 -4.52 -10.88
N LEU A 188 72.15 -5.72 -10.67
CA LEU A 188 72.92 -6.95 -10.50
C LEU A 188 72.45 -7.92 -11.58
N ALA A 189 73.41 -8.34 -12.41
CA ALA A 189 73.20 -9.27 -13.51
C ALA A 189 72.47 -10.53 -13.02
N PHE A 190 71.29 -10.80 -13.59
CA PHE A 190 70.49 -11.98 -13.31
C PHE A 190 69.98 -12.57 -14.62
N ASP A 191 70.05 -13.90 -14.70
CA ASP A 191 69.76 -14.72 -15.87
C ASP A 191 68.27 -14.58 -16.30
N ALA A 192 68.04 -14.29 -17.58
CA ALA A 192 66.72 -13.96 -18.12
C ALA A 192 65.77 -15.17 -18.16
N ASN A 193 66.30 -16.40 -18.12
CA ASN A 193 65.50 -17.62 -18.23
C ASN A 193 64.72 -17.96 -16.95
N ASP A 194 65.27 -17.67 -15.77
CA ASP A 194 64.57 -17.89 -14.49
C ASP A 194 63.42 -16.89 -14.27
N PHE A 195 63.55 -15.67 -14.80
CA PHE A 195 62.52 -14.64 -14.68
C PHE A 195 61.27 -14.98 -15.49
N MET A 196 61.44 -15.53 -16.70
CA MET A 196 60.31 -15.96 -17.53
C MET A 196 59.59 -17.16 -16.90
N ALA A 197 60.31 -18.12 -16.31
CA ALA A 197 59.74 -19.29 -15.67
C ALA A 197 58.98 -18.96 -14.36
N ASP A 198 59.49 -18.04 -13.54
CA ASP A 198 58.84 -17.61 -12.29
C ASP A 198 57.69 -16.62 -12.55
N ALA A 199 57.78 -15.80 -13.61
CA ALA A 199 56.67 -14.97 -14.10
C ALA A 199 55.54 -15.84 -14.68
N GLU A 200 55.85 -16.87 -15.48
CA GLU A 200 54.84 -17.84 -15.95
C GLU A 200 54.18 -18.59 -14.78
N LYS A 201 54.95 -19.02 -13.77
CA LYS A 201 54.41 -19.70 -12.59
C LYS A 201 53.52 -18.80 -11.71
N LYS A 202 53.88 -17.52 -11.52
CA LYS A 202 53.06 -16.56 -10.76
C LYS A 202 51.81 -16.11 -11.51
N HIS A 203 51.87 -16.01 -12.84
CA HIS A 203 50.70 -15.67 -13.65
C HIS A 203 49.69 -16.83 -13.79
N ARG A 204 50.13 -18.09 -13.69
CA ARG A 204 49.26 -19.27 -13.84
C ARG A 204 48.28 -19.50 -12.67
N HIS A 205 48.41 -18.79 -11.55
CA HIS A 205 47.56 -18.97 -10.36
C HIS A 205 46.57 -17.85 -10.01
N ARG A 206 46.52 -16.75 -10.76
CA ARG A 206 45.50 -15.71 -10.56
C ARG A 206 44.33 -15.92 -11.50
N ARG A 207 43.54 -16.96 -11.25
CA ARG A 207 42.19 -17.04 -11.84
C ARG A 207 41.42 -15.80 -11.38
N PRO A 208 40.74 -15.07 -12.28
CA PRO A 208 39.86 -13.98 -11.85
C PRO A 208 38.90 -14.54 -10.80
N PRO A 209 38.54 -13.77 -9.76
CA PRO A 209 37.60 -14.25 -8.76
C PRO A 209 36.35 -14.70 -9.50
N THR A 210 36.10 -16.01 -9.52
CA THR A 210 34.93 -16.56 -10.20
C THR A 210 33.72 -15.90 -9.57
N LEU A 211 32.86 -15.27 -10.39
CA LEU A 211 31.53 -14.80 -10.01
C LEU A 211 30.97 -15.78 -8.98
N TRP A 212 30.80 -15.33 -7.74
CA TRP A 212 30.30 -16.23 -6.72
C TRP A 212 28.87 -16.56 -7.14
N PRO A 213 28.53 -17.83 -7.46
CA PRO A 213 27.26 -18.13 -8.10
C PRO A 213 26.05 -17.64 -7.30
N GLY A 214 26.18 -17.55 -5.97
CA GLY A 214 25.15 -16.99 -5.09
C GLY A 214 24.91 -15.49 -5.27
N PHE A 215 25.94 -14.66 -5.45
CA PHE A 215 25.74 -13.22 -5.65
C PHE A 215 25.11 -12.94 -7.01
N LEU A 216 25.57 -13.62 -8.05
CA LEU A 216 24.97 -13.52 -9.37
C LEU A 216 23.51 -13.97 -9.33
N LEU A 217 23.19 -15.04 -8.61
CA LEU A 217 21.81 -15.51 -8.44
C LEU A 217 20.95 -14.46 -7.72
N VAL A 218 21.39 -13.89 -6.60
CA VAL A 218 20.63 -12.85 -5.88
C VAL A 218 20.45 -11.60 -6.74
N ALA A 219 21.47 -11.21 -7.51
CA ALA A 219 21.38 -10.11 -8.45
C ALA A 219 20.37 -10.39 -9.58
N LEU A 220 20.43 -11.56 -10.20
CA LEU A 220 19.49 -11.98 -11.25
C LEU A 220 18.05 -12.09 -10.71
N CYS A 221 17.87 -12.65 -9.51
CA CYS A 221 16.58 -12.69 -8.84
C CYS A 221 16.08 -11.27 -8.52
N GLY A 222 16.95 -10.38 -8.06
CA GLY A 222 16.61 -8.98 -7.78
C GLY A 222 16.18 -8.22 -9.03
N VAL A 223 16.92 -8.39 -10.14
CA VAL A 223 16.56 -7.81 -11.45
C VAL A 223 15.24 -8.40 -11.93
N TYR A 224 15.04 -9.71 -11.82
CA TYR A 224 13.79 -10.37 -12.21
C TYR A 224 12.61 -9.79 -11.43
N LEU A 225 12.67 -9.77 -10.10
CA LEU A 225 11.61 -9.21 -9.25
C LEU A 225 11.35 -7.74 -9.58
N LEU A 226 12.40 -6.93 -9.76
CA LEU A 226 12.27 -5.53 -10.16
C LEU A 226 11.70 -5.35 -11.57
N SER A 227 11.91 -6.29 -12.48
CA SER A 227 11.34 -6.24 -13.83
C SER A 227 9.89 -6.74 -13.89
N THR A 228 9.44 -7.47 -12.87
CA THR A 228 8.10 -8.09 -12.79
C THR A 228 7.23 -7.50 -11.68
N TYR A 229 7.55 -6.31 -11.19
CA TYR A 229 6.84 -5.70 -10.06
C TYR A 229 5.40 -5.28 -10.41
N GLU A 230 5.16 -4.90 -11.67
CA GLU A 230 3.83 -4.58 -12.19
C GLU A 230 3.16 -5.83 -12.75
N LEU A 231 1.93 -6.11 -12.33
CA LEU A 231 1.10 -7.13 -12.97
C LEU A 231 0.61 -6.59 -14.33
N PRO A 232 0.70 -7.37 -15.43
CA PRO A 232 0.23 -6.96 -16.76
C PRO A 232 -1.21 -6.45 -16.79
N ILE A 233 -2.08 -7.01 -15.93
CA ILE A 233 -3.49 -6.64 -15.87
C ILE A 233 -3.72 -5.24 -15.29
N ASP A 234 -2.86 -4.77 -14.39
CA ASP A 234 -3.02 -3.48 -13.71
C ASP A 234 -2.65 -2.28 -14.59
N HIS A 235 -1.91 -2.54 -15.67
CA HIS A 235 -1.41 -1.51 -16.58
C HIS A 235 -1.76 -1.81 -18.04
N ARG A 236 -2.80 -2.59 -18.30
CA ARG A 236 -3.21 -2.97 -19.67
C ARG A 236 -3.48 -1.76 -20.58
N PHE A 237 -3.88 -0.62 -20.01
CA PHE A 237 -4.10 0.63 -20.74
C PHE A 237 -2.88 1.55 -20.85
N LYS A 238 -1.76 1.24 -20.18
CA LYS A 238 -0.55 2.08 -20.14
C LYS A 238 0.00 2.39 -21.53
N ALA A 239 0.11 1.38 -22.39
CA ALA A 239 0.56 1.56 -23.77
C ALA A 239 -0.35 2.50 -24.58
N ALA A 240 -1.66 2.41 -24.39
CA ALA A 240 -2.64 3.25 -25.09
C ALA A 240 -2.59 4.70 -24.59
N VAL A 241 -2.48 4.90 -23.27
CA VAL A 241 -2.30 6.23 -22.67
C VAL A 241 -0.97 6.85 -23.10
N GLU A 242 0.13 6.09 -23.10
CA GLU A 242 1.42 6.59 -23.57
C GLU A 242 1.39 7.00 -25.05
N LEU A 243 0.74 6.20 -25.90
CA LEU A 243 0.55 6.54 -27.30
C LEU A 243 -0.22 7.85 -27.46
N ALA A 244 -1.31 8.02 -26.72
CA ALA A 244 -2.11 9.24 -26.75
C ALA A 244 -1.35 10.49 -26.32
N ASN A 245 -0.40 10.35 -25.39
CA ASN A 245 0.45 11.44 -24.94
C ASN A 245 1.58 11.77 -25.93
N ARG A 246 2.04 10.81 -26.73
CA ARG A 246 3.02 11.05 -27.80
C ARG A 246 2.37 11.64 -29.05
N VAL A 247 1.14 11.23 -29.37
CA VAL A 247 0.40 11.66 -30.55
C VAL A 247 -1.03 12.07 -30.13
N PRO A 248 -1.23 13.29 -29.60
CA PRO A 248 -2.55 13.74 -29.15
C PRO A 248 -3.55 13.86 -30.31
N ARG A 249 -4.80 13.45 -30.06
CA ARG A 249 -5.94 13.60 -30.98
C ARG A 249 -7.05 14.36 -30.28
N ARG A 250 -7.76 15.24 -31.00
CA ARG A 250 -8.83 16.04 -30.39
C ARG A 250 -10.02 15.17 -29.97
N GLU A 251 -10.31 14.17 -30.78
CA GLU A 251 -11.34 13.15 -30.59
C GLU A 251 -10.94 12.04 -29.60
N GLY A 252 -9.66 11.93 -29.25
CA GLY A 252 -9.14 10.92 -28.32
C GLY A 252 -8.92 9.53 -28.91
N TYR A 253 -8.64 8.57 -28.02
CA TYR A 253 -8.37 7.15 -28.28
C TYR A 253 -9.40 6.23 -27.60
N GLY A 254 -10.31 6.79 -26.79
CA GLY A 254 -11.34 6.05 -26.07
C GLY A 254 -12.61 5.78 -26.89
N THR A 255 -13.72 5.55 -26.20
CA THR A 255 -15.04 5.23 -26.77
C THR A 255 -15.74 6.41 -27.44
N GLY A 256 -15.24 7.64 -27.24
CA GLY A 256 -15.90 8.89 -27.64
C GLY A 256 -16.96 9.38 -26.66
N GLU A 257 -17.11 8.74 -25.50
CA GLU A 257 -17.97 9.24 -24.42
C GLU A 257 -17.48 10.58 -23.89
N LYS A 258 -18.44 11.49 -23.62
CA LYS A 258 -18.12 12.79 -23.04
C LYS A 258 -18.02 12.71 -21.52
N ILE A 259 -16.86 13.07 -20.97
CA ILE A 259 -16.52 12.92 -19.56
C ILE A 259 -16.45 14.29 -18.87
N PHE A 260 -17.25 14.46 -17.82
CA PHE A 260 -17.18 15.60 -16.91
C PHE A 260 -16.26 15.23 -15.74
N ILE A 261 -15.06 15.79 -15.69
CA ILE A 261 -14.09 15.57 -14.61
C ILE A 261 -14.38 16.57 -13.49
N ALA A 262 -14.64 16.05 -12.29
CA ALA A 262 -14.97 16.80 -11.09
C ALA A 262 -13.94 16.51 -9.98
N ALA A 263 -13.47 17.55 -9.29
CA ALA A 263 -12.60 17.37 -8.12
C ALA A 263 -12.76 18.50 -7.08
N MET A 264 -12.38 18.19 -5.85
CA MET A 264 -12.31 19.15 -4.74
C MET A 264 -10.95 19.11 -4.07
N PHE A 265 -10.42 20.26 -3.67
CA PHE A 265 -9.13 20.34 -2.98
C PHE A 265 -9.16 21.29 -1.77
N TYR A 266 -8.36 20.92 -0.75
CA TYR A 266 -8.04 21.71 0.43
C TYR A 266 -6.65 21.29 0.96
N ASN A 267 -5.67 22.20 0.93
CA ASN A 267 -4.30 21.93 1.38
C ASN A 267 -3.64 20.71 0.71
N ASN A 268 -3.71 20.66 -0.62
CA ASN A 268 -3.29 19.54 -1.45
C ASN A 268 -2.04 19.82 -2.30
N ALA A 269 -1.20 20.80 -1.94
CA ALA A 269 -0.01 21.15 -2.72
C ALA A 269 0.96 19.97 -2.94
N TYR A 270 0.91 18.95 -2.06
CA TYR A 270 1.70 17.72 -2.19
C TYR A 270 1.18 16.74 -3.25
N VAL A 271 -0.14 16.59 -3.41
CA VAL A 271 -0.73 15.61 -4.35
C VAL A 271 -0.99 16.22 -5.74
N LEU A 272 -1.27 17.53 -5.80
CA LEU A 272 -1.65 18.24 -7.02
C LEU A 272 -0.66 18.07 -8.18
N PRO A 273 0.68 18.19 -8.02
CA PRO A 273 1.59 18.06 -9.15
C PRO A 273 1.50 16.69 -9.85
N TYR A 274 1.33 15.62 -9.07
CA TYR A 274 1.14 14.27 -9.60
C TYR A 274 -0.23 14.13 -10.25
N TRP A 275 -1.30 14.51 -9.53
CA TRP A 275 -2.67 14.43 -10.02
C TRP A 275 -2.87 15.22 -11.33
N ILE A 276 -2.36 16.45 -11.41
CA ILE A 276 -2.40 17.29 -12.62
C ILE A 276 -1.70 16.58 -13.80
N THR A 277 -0.56 15.93 -13.54
CA THR A 277 0.18 15.20 -14.58
C THR A 277 -0.64 14.04 -15.12
N GLU A 278 -1.22 13.22 -14.23
CA GLU A 278 -2.00 12.05 -14.60
C GLU A 278 -3.34 12.42 -15.26
N VAL A 279 -4.05 13.44 -14.76
CA VAL A 279 -5.27 13.93 -15.42
C VAL A 279 -4.97 14.56 -16.78
N SER A 280 -3.83 15.24 -16.95
CA SER A 280 -3.42 15.73 -18.28
C SER A 280 -3.19 14.57 -19.26
N LYS A 281 -2.57 13.48 -18.79
CA LYS A 281 -2.38 12.27 -19.61
C LYS A 281 -3.70 11.62 -19.98
N LEU A 282 -4.64 11.56 -19.04
CA LEU A 282 -6.00 11.07 -19.26
C LEU A 282 -6.73 11.93 -20.29
N ILE A 283 -6.64 13.27 -20.21
CA ILE A 283 -7.29 14.17 -21.17
C ILE A 283 -6.77 13.92 -22.59
N ASN A 284 -5.46 13.72 -22.77
CA ASN A 284 -4.90 13.37 -24.08
C ASN A 284 -5.44 12.03 -24.60
N TYR A 285 -5.69 11.07 -23.70
CA TYR A 285 -6.31 9.79 -24.04
C TYR A 285 -7.79 9.92 -24.39
N LEU A 286 -8.57 10.68 -23.61
CA LEU A 286 -10.01 10.87 -23.84
C LEU A 286 -10.30 11.80 -25.04
N GLY A 287 -9.38 12.71 -25.35
CA GLY A 287 -9.57 13.76 -26.34
C GLY A 287 -10.11 15.04 -25.70
N PRO A 288 -9.46 16.20 -25.91
CA PRO A 288 -9.96 17.50 -25.43
C PRO A 288 -11.41 17.83 -25.80
N ASP A 289 -11.90 17.35 -26.94
CA ASP A 289 -13.28 17.63 -27.40
C ASP A 289 -14.34 16.86 -26.59
N ASN A 290 -13.91 15.85 -25.83
CA ASN A 290 -14.79 14.98 -25.03
C ASN A 290 -14.74 15.31 -23.53
N VAL A 291 -13.97 16.30 -23.09
CA VAL A 291 -13.72 16.54 -21.66
C VAL A 291 -14.17 17.93 -21.22
N PHE A 292 -14.72 18.00 -20.01
CA PHE A 292 -14.83 19.23 -19.23
C PHE A 292 -14.23 19.05 -17.85
N VAL A 293 -13.55 20.05 -17.33
CA VAL A 293 -12.93 20.00 -15.99
C VAL A 293 -13.57 21.01 -15.05
N SER A 294 -14.13 20.55 -13.94
CA SER A 294 -14.70 21.39 -12.88
C SER A 294 -13.98 21.11 -11.56
N ILE A 295 -13.36 22.14 -10.97
CA ILE A 295 -12.61 22.00 -9.73
C ILE A 295 -13.03 23.11 -8.76
N VAL A 296 -13.23 22.73 -7.51
CA VAL A 296 -13.38 23.69 -6.40
C VAL A 296 -12.27 23.48 -5.39
N GLU A 297 -11.49 24.51 -5.16
CA GLU A 297 -10.55 24.62 -4.07
C GLU A 297 -11.03 25.71 -3.11
N SER A 298 -11.11 25.37 -1.83
CA SER A 298 -11.59 26.26 -0.80
C SER A 298 -10.70 26.20 0.43
N TYR A 299 -10.52 27.34 1.10
CA TYR A 299 -9.83 27.47 2.39
C TYR A 299 -8.36 27.02 2.46
N SER A 300 -7.65 26.74 1.36
CA SER A 300 -6.24 26.32 1.46
C SER A 300 -5.33 27.43 1.98
N SER A 301 -4.35 27.04 2.78
CA SER A 301 -3.26 27.88 3.29
C SER A 301 -1.90 27.54 2.66
N ASP A 302 -1.84 26.51 1.80
CA ASP A 302 -0.64 26.11 1.08
C ASP A 302 -0.65 26.58 -0.39
N ASN A 303 0.24 26.03 -1.21
CA ASN A 303 0.39 26.43 -2.62
C ASN A 303 -0.68 25.83 -3.57
N SER A 304 -1.74 25.18 -3.06
CA SER A 304 -2.80 24.58 -3.90
C SER A 304 -3.44 25.56 -4.89
N PRO A 305 -3.81 26.80 -4.49
CA PRO A 305 -4.46 27.75 -5.41
C PRO A 305 -3.57 28.09 -6.62
N ALA A 306 -2.28 28.28 -6.40
CA ALA A 306 -1.34 28.64 -7.46
C ALA A 306 -1.13 27.47 -8.45
N LEU A 307 -1.04 26.24 -7.94
CA LEU A 307 -0.93 25.04 -8.78
C LEU A 307 -2.18 24.84 -9.64
N LEU A 308 -3.36 25.11 -9.10
CA LEU A 308 -4.63 24.99 -9.84
C LEU A 308 -4.79 26.08 -10.91
N ARG A 309 -4.37 27.32 -10.65
CA ARG A 309 -4.32 28.37 -11.69
C ARG A 309 -3.35 28.02 -12.83
N ALA A 310 -2.19 27.46 -12.50
CA ALA A 310 -1.27 26.97 -13.52
C ALA A 310 -1.87 25.80 -14.33
N PHE A 311 -2.69 24.96 -13.69
CA PHE A 311 -3.43 23.90 -14.38
C PHE A 311 -4.52 24.46 -15.29
N GLU A 312 -5.24 25.50 -14.88
CA GLU A 312 -6.22 26.20 -15.71
C GLU A 312 -5.59 26.70 -17.02
N THR A 313 -4.47 27.42 -16.95
CA THR A 313 -3.72 27.85 -18.15
C THR A 313 -3.29 26.67 -19.03
N LYS A 314 -2.93 25.54 -18.42
CA LYS A 314 -2.58 24.31 -19.16
C LYS A 314 -3.80 23.74 -19.89
N LEU A 315 -4.98 23.70 -19.26
CA LEU A 315 -6.22 23.22 -19.87
C LEU A 315 -6.65 24.12 -21.03
N GLU A 316 -6.53 25.43 -20.87
CA GLU A 316 -6.79 26.41 -21.94
C GLU A 316 -5.88 26.17 -23.14
N ALA A 317 -4.57 25.95 -22.91
CA ALA A 317 -3.62 25.63 -23.96
C ALA A 317 -3.92 24.29 -24.66
N MET A 318 -4.55 23.34 -23.95
CA MET A 318 -5.03 22.07 -24.49
C MET A 318 -6.39 22.20 -25.21
N GLY A 319 -7.06 23.35 -25.14
CA GLY A 319 -8.40 23.57 -25.70
C GLY A 319 -9.52 22.88 -24.91
N VAL A 320 -9.31 22.59 -23.63
CA VAL A 320 -10.27 21.91 -22.77
C VAL A 320 -11.12 22.94 -22.03
N PRO A 321 -12.46 22.91 -22.15
CA PRO A 321 -13.31 23.79 -21.36
C PRO A 321 -13.24 23.42 -19.88
N CYS A 322 -13.12 24.42 -19.01
CA CYS A 322 -13.04 24.20 -17.58
C CYS A 322 -13.72 25.29 -16.75
N ARG A 323 -13.88 25.01 -15.46
CA ARG A 323 -14.16 25.99 -14.40
C ARG A 323 -13.39 25.60 -13.15
N ILE A 324 -12.36 26.38 -12.81
CA ILE A 324 -11.54 26.15 -11.62
C ILE A 324 -11.76 27.31 -10.65
N LEU A 325 -12.47 27.04 -9.56
CA LEU A 325 -12.67 28.02 -8.48
C LEU A 325 -11.56 27.81 -7.44
N THR A 326 -10.69 28.81 -7.25
CA THR A 326 -9.65 28.79 -6.22
C THR A 326 -9.95 29.80 -5.12
N GLN A 327 -9.62 29.46 -3.87
CA GLN A 327 -9.91 30.24 -2.68
C GLN A 327 -11.40 30.58 -2.54
N ASP A 328 -12.27 29.70 -3.03
CA ASP A 328 -13.71 29.91 -2.95
C ASP A 328 -14.18 29.75 -1.49
N THR A 329 -14.98 30.69 -1.01
CA THR A 329 -15.55 30.67 0.35
C THR A 329 -17.06 30.82 0.33
N SER A 330 -17.69 30.56 -0.82
CA SER A 330 -19.15 30.66 -0.99
C SER A 330 -19.90 29.66 -0.12
N ILE A 331 -19.32 28.46 0.08
CA ILE A 331 -19.82 27.45 1.01
C ILE A 331 -19.14 27.65 2.37
N HIS A 332 -19.93 27.99 3.39
CA HIS A 332 -19.40 28.25 4.72
C HIS A 332 -18.82 26.99 5.38
N ARG A 333 -17.52 27.01 5.66
CA ARG A 333 -16.85 25.92 6.37
C ARG A 333 -17.19 25.93 7.88
N PRO A 334 -17.66 24.81 8.45
CA PRO A 334 -17.96 24.73 9.87
C PRO A 334 -16.68 24.87 10.72
N PRO A 335 -16.78 25.37 11.97
CA PRO A 335 -15.62 25.53 12.86
C PRO A 335 -14.90 24.21 13.18
N SER A 336 -15.65 23.11 13.22
CA SER A 336 -15.11 21.76 13.45
C SER A 336 -15.30 20.90 12.22
N MET A 337 -14.21 20.27 11.78
CA MET A 337 -14.17 19.29 10.68
C MET A 337 -14.07 17.85 11.21
N VAL A 338 -14.48 17.61 12.45
CA VAL A 338 -14.69 16.25 12.97
C VAL A 338 -15.89 15.63 12.24
N THR A 339 -15.87 14.30 12.06
CA THR A 339 -16.99 13.58 11.44
C THR A 339 -18.30 13.86 12.18
N GLY A 340 -19.25 14.48 11.47
CA GLY A 340 -20.55 14.86 12.01
C GLY A 340 -21.38 15.65 10.97
N PRO A 341 -22.67 15.93 11.27
CA PRO A 341 -23.60 16.52 10.31
C PRO A 341 -23.12 17.83 9.66
N PRO A 342 -22.52 18.81 10.39
CA PRO A 342 -22.04 20.05 9.77
C PRO A 342 -20.94 19.81 8.72
N ARG A 343 -20.01 18.88 8.98
CA ARG A 343 -18.96 18.51 8.03
C ARG A 343 -19.56 17.86 6.78
N ILE A 344 -20.50 16.94 6.97
CA ILE A 344 -21.17 16.22 5.87
C ILE A 344 -21.95 17.20 4.99
N GLN A 345 -22.68 18.13 5.60
CA GLN A 345 -23.39 19.19 4.88
C GLN A 345 -22.43 20.03 4.03
N PHE A 346 -21.33 20.52 4.64
CA PHE A 346 -20.30 21.28 3.93
C PHE A 346 -19.73 20.52 2.72
N LEU A 347 -19.43 19.22 2.91
CA LEU A 347 -18.90 18.36 1.86
C LEU A 347 -19.94 18.09 0.76
N ALA A 348 -21.22 17.94 1.10
CA ALA A 348 -22.31 17.78 0.14
C ALA A 348 -22.48 19.05 -0.70
N ASP A 349 -22.55 20.22 -0.06
CA ASP A 349 -22.73 21.51 -0.73
C ASP A 349 -21.55 21.83 -1.64
N THR A 350 -20.32 21.55 -1.21
CA THR A 350 -19.13 21.76 -2.03
C THR A 350 -19.11 20.85 -3.26
N ARG A 351 -19.51 19.57 -3.13
CA ARG A 351 -19.63 18.68 -4.30
C ARG A 351 -20.73 19.12 -5.26
N ASN A 352 -21.86 19.60 -4.73
CA ASN A 352 -22.92 20.18 -5.54
C ASN A 352 -22.43 21.43 -6.29
N LEU A 353 -21.64 22.28 -5.64
CA LEU A 353 -21.01 23.43 -6.29
C LEU A 353 -20.11 22.97 -7.45
N VAL A 354 -19.28 21.95 -7.27
CA VAL A 354 -18.45 21.39 -8.36
C VAL A 354 -19.29 20.92 -9.55
N LEU A 355 -20.46 20.33 -9.33
CA LEU A 355 -21.33 19.79 -10.38
C LEU A 355 -22.25 20.83 -11.06
N GLU A 356 -22.30 22.07 -10.59
CA GLU A 356 -23.15 23.13 -11.16
C GLU A 356 -23.01 23.31 -12.70
N PRO A 357 -21.81 23.27 -13.33
CA PRO A 357 -21.67 23.43 -14.77
C PRO A 357 -22.29 22.27 -15.55
N LEU A 358 -22.31 21.06 -14.96
CA LEU A 358 -22.98 19.91 -15.56
C LEU A 358 -24.50 20.11 -15.55
N ALA A 359 -25.05 20.53 -14.42
CA ALA A 359 -26.49 20.74 -14.28
C ALA A 359 -27.03 21.86 -15.18
N THR A 360 -26.19 22.85 -15.51
CA THR A 360 -26.57 23.99 -16.37
C THR A 360 -26.34 23.74 -17.86
N ARG A 361 -25.26 23.05 -18.22
CA ARG A 361 -24.87 22.85 -19.64
C ARG A 361 -25.33 21.50 -20.21
N GLY A 362 -25.41 20.47 -19.37
CA GLY A 362 -25.62 19.09 -19.82
C GLY A 362 -24.56 18.62 -20.80
N GLY A 363 -24.90 17.63 -21.62
CA GLY A 363 -24.07 17.21 -22.76
C GLY A 363 -22.94 16.22 -22.47
N TYR A 364 -22.78 15.75 -21.23
CA TYR A 364 -21.81 14.72 -20.85
C TYR A 364 -22.50 13.39 -20.57
N ASP A 365 -21.80 12.29 -20.79
CA ASP A 365 -22.28 10.92 -20.56
C ASP A 365 -21.91 10.41 -19.16
N ARG A 366 -20.72 10.78 -18.68
CA ARG A 366 -20.19 10.35 -17.39
C ARG A 366 -19.68 11.52 -16.56
N VAL A 367 -19.79 11.38 -15.24
CA VAL A 367 -19.10 12.21 -14.25
C VAL A 367 -17.97 11.38 -13.65
N LEU A 368 -16.73 11.77 -13.90
CA LEU A 368 -15.55 11.24 -13.22
C LEU A 368 -15.25 12.14 -12.02
N PHE A 369 -15.61 11.71 -10.82
CA PHE A 369 -15.35 12.46 -9.60
C PHE A 369 -14.12 11.90 -8.88
N SER A 370 -13.10 12.74 -8.71
CA SER A 370 -11.86 12.39 -7.98
C SER A 370 -11.80 13.13 -6.65
N ASN A 371 -11.46 12.40 -5.59
CA ASN A 371 -10.93 13.01 -4.37
C ASN A 371 -9.45 13.39 -4.60
N ASP A 372 -8.78 13.88 -3.55
CA ASP A 372 -7.38 14.30 -3.50
C ASP A 372 -6.40 13.12 -3.35
N VAL A 373 -6.54 12.13 -4.24
CA VAL A 373 -5.79 10.86 -4.19
C VAL A 373 -4.70 10.76 -5.26
N PHE A 374 -3.68 9.94 -4.98
CA PHE A 374 -2.74 9.46 -5.99
C PHE A 374 -3.41 8.35 -6.82
N VAL A 375 -3.42 8.52 -8.15
CA VAL A 375 -3.95 7.57 -9.13
C VAL A 375 -3.31 7.84 -10.49
N GLU A 376 -3.05 6.78 -11.27
CA GLU A 376 -2.47 6.85 -12.61
C GLU A 376 -3.53 6.94 -13.70
N ALA A 377 -3.20 7.61 -14.81
CA ALA A 377 -4.11 7.79 -15.94
C ALA A 377 -4.66 6.47 -16.48
N GLU A 378 -3.83 5.44 -16.64
CA GLU A 378 -4.25 4.10 -17.08
C GLU A 378 -5.21 3.41 -16.10
N SER A 379 -5.07 3.68 -14.79
CA SER A 379 -6.00 3.18 -13.78
C SER A 379 -7.35 3.92 -13.84
N ILE A 380 -7.36 5.19 -14.26
CA ILE A 380 -8.62 5.90 -14.53
C ILE A 380 -9.29 5.36 -15.79
N VAL A 381 -8.52 5.02 -16.84
CA VAL A 381 -9.08 4.34 -18.02
C VAL A 381 -9.65 2.97 -17.65
N GLU A 382 -8.97 2.21 -16.79
CA GLU A 382 -9.50 0.96 -16.22
C GLU A 382 -10.82 1.17 -15.48
N LEU A 383 -10.96 2.26 -14.72
CA LEU A 383 -12.21 2.62 -14.07
C LEU A 383 -13.33 2.88 -15.09
N LEU A 384 -13.03 3.64 -16.14
CA LEU A 384 -13.99 3.97 -17.19
C LEU A 384 -14.43 2.74 -17.98
N ASP A 385 -13.53 1.76 -18.18
CA ASP A 385 -13.78 0.46 -18.84
C ASP A 385 -14.35 -0.62 -17.90
N THR A 386 -14.72 -0.28 -16.67
CA THR A 386 -15.30 -1.25 -15.72
C THR A 386 -16.49 -1.96 -16.37
N ASN A 387 -16.52 -3.30 -16.34
CA ASN A 387 -17.54 -4.11 -17.01
C ASN A 387 -17.76 -3.74 -18.50
N GLY A 388 -16.68 -3.39 -19.23
CA GLY A 388 -16.75 -2.98 -20.63
C GLY A 388 -17.48 -1.66 -20.88
N GLY A 389 -17.58 -0.80 -19.87
CA GLY A 389 -18.33 0.46 -19.91
C GLY A 389 -19.81 0.33 -19.49
N GLU A 390 -20.29 -0.89 -19.24
CA GLU A 390 -21.69 -1.17 -18.87
C GLU A 390 -21.91 -1.14 -17.36
N TYR A 391 -21.97 0.07 -16.80
CA TYR A 391 -22.32 0.32 -15.41
C TYR A 391 -23.08 1.64 -15.27
N ASP A 392 -23.78 1.80 -14.16
CA ASP A 392 -24.37 3.08 -13.78
C ASP A 392 -23.41 3.88 -12.88
N MET A 393 -22.68 3.19 -12.01
CA MET A 393 -21.59 3.76 -11.21
C MET A 393 -20.45 2.75 -11.01
N ALA A 394 -19.21 3.21 -11.05
CA ALA A 394 -18.02 2.39 -10.79
C ALA A 394 -17.06 3.17 -9.87
N CYS A 395 -16.47 2.49 -8.88
CA CYS A 395 -15.52 3.09 -7.95
C CYS A 395 -14.18 2.36 -7.97
N GLY A 396 -13.10 3.11 -7.76
CA GLY A 396 -11.83 2.51 -7.35
C GLY A 396 -11.86 2.07 -5.89
N LEU A 397 -10.70 1.67 -5.38
CA LEU A 397 -10.45 1.39 -3.97
C LEU A 397 -9.37 2.34 -3.45
N ASP A 398 -9.61 2.97 -2.30
CA ASP A 398 -8.62 3.82 -1.64
C ASP A 398 -7.99 3.11 -0.45
N PHE A 399 -6.70 3.36 -0.24
CA PHE A 399 -5.94 2.67 0.79
C PHE A 399 -5.25 3.62 1.75
N GLN A 400 -5.23 3.19 3.01
CA GLN A 400 -4.49 3.83 4.06
C GLN A 400 -3.73 2.78 4.89
N GLN A 401 -3.12 3.23 5.97
CA GLN A 401 -2.23 2.47 6.84
C GLN A 401 -2.77 1.09 7.29
N TRP A 402 -4.10 0.92 7.39
CA TRP A 402 -4.75 -0.32 7.87
C TRP A 402 -5.34 -1.21 6.76
N GLY A 403 -5.23 -0.83 5.49
CA GLY A 403 -5.89 -1.51 4.38
C GLY A 403 -6.85 -0.59 3.62
N LEU A 404 -7.92 -1.17 3.10
CA LEU A 404 -9.01 -0.45 2.42
C LEU A 404 -9.52 0.65 3.35
N TYR A 405 -9.51 1.88 2.85
CA TYR A 405 -9.98 3.06 3.55
C TYR A 405 -11.47 3.29 3.26
N ASP A 406 -12.07 4.24 3.97
CA ASP A 406 -13.47 4.62 3.82
C ASP A 406 -14.47 3.43 3.74
N ILE A 407 -14.20 2.35 4.48
CA ILE A 407 -15.05 1.13 4.51
C ILE A 407 -16.52 1.42 4.91
N TRP A 408 -16.75 2.57 5.53
CA TRP A 408 -18.05 3.02 5.99
C TRP A 408 -18.97 3.50 4.85
N VAL A 409 -18.45 3.86 3.66
CA VAL A 409 -19.26 4.26 2.49
C VAL A 409 -19.49 3.13 1.47
N ILE A 410 -18.70 2.06 1.56
CA ILE A 410 -18.81 0.90 0.68
C ILE A 410 -19.59 -0.24 1.33
N ARG A 411 -20.43 -0.91 0.54
CA ARG A 411 -21.21 -2.07 0.96
C ARG A 411 -21.14 -3.15 -0.09
N ASP A 412 -21.02 -4.41 0.32
CA ASP A 412 -21.10 -5.52 -0.63
C ASP A 412 -22.48 -5.60 -1.30
N HIS A 413 -22.67 -6.51 -2.26
CA HIS A 413 -23.95 -6.68 -2.96
C HIS A 413 -25.15 -6.96 -2.04
N ALA A 414 -24.91 -7.48 -0.82
CA ALA A 414 -25.94 -7.76 0.18
C ALA A 414 -26.17 -6.58 1.14
N GLY A 415 -25.38 -5.50 1.02
CA GLY A 415 -25.45 -4.32 1.86
C GLY A 415 -24.67 -4.42 3.18
N ARG A 416 -23.73 -5.35 3.29
CA ARG A 416 -22.87 -5.55 4.48
C ARG A 416 -21.60 -4.72 4.39
N ILE A 417 -20.99 -4.47 5.56
CA ILE A 417 -19.67 -3.83 5.63
C ILE A 417 -18.61 -4.78 5.09
N VAL A 418 -17.72 -4.25 4.25
CA VAL A 418 -16.62 -4.99 3.63
C VAL A 418 -15.41 -5.10 4.56
N SER A 419 -14.49 -6.01 4.25
CA SER A 419 -13.23 -6.14 4.98
C SER A 419 -12.28 -4.99 4.66
N GLY A 420 -11.59 -4.48 5.67
CA GLY A 420 -10.42 -3.60 5.48
C GLY A 420 -9.23 -4.34 4.83
N GLN A 421 -9.21 -5.67 4.89
CA GLN A 421 -8.10 -6.50 4.42
C GLN A 421 -8.54 -7.43 3.30
N TRP A 422 -7.64 -7.71 2.37
CA TRP A 422 -7.91 -8.67 1.31
C TRP A 422 -8.14 -10.09 1.90
N PRO A 423 -9.18 -10.84 1.45
CA PRO A 423 -10.15 -10.45 0.41
C PRO A 423 -11.18 -9.44 0.93
N TYR A 424 -11.34 -8.32 0.22
CA TYR A 424 -12.20 -7.21 0.66
C TYR A 424 -13.68 -7.62 0.68
N PHE A 425 -14.07 -8.46 -0.28
CA PHE A 425 -15.42 -8.99 -0.46
C PHE A 425 -15.37 -10.52 -0.31
N PHE A 426 -15.82 -11.04 0.84
CA PHE A 426 -15.61 -12.45 1.21
C PHE A 426 -16.46 -13.47 0.42
N GLU A 427 -17.65 -13.08 -0.03
CA GLU A 427 -18.57 -13.97 -0.73
C GLU A 427 -18.44 -13.92 -2.25
N ASP A 428 -17.56 -13.06 -2.76
CA ASP A 428 -17.46 -12.78 -4.18
C ASP A 428 -16.17 -13.37 -4.79
N ARG A 429 -16.34 -14.35 -5.68
CA ARG A 429 -15.21 -14.97 -6.38
C ARG A 429 -14.58 -14.02 -7.38
N ASP A 430 -15.36 -13.09 -7.93
CA ASP A 430 -14.89 -12.10 -8.90
C ASP A 430 -13.92 -11.13 -8.21
N ALA A 431 -14.20 -10.78 -6.94
CA ALA A 431 -13.29 -9.99 -6.11
C ALA A 431 -11.92 -10.67 -5.91
N MET A 432 -11.91 -12.00 -5.75
CA MET A 432 -10.67 -12.76 -5.60
C MET A 432 -9.88 -12.84 -6.92
N ALA A 433 -10.55 -12.65 -8.05
CA ALA A 433 -9.94 -12.61 -9.38
C ALA A 433 -9.51 -11.19 -9.83
N ASP A 434 -9.64 -10.17 -8.97
CA ASP A 434 -9.56 -8.75 -9.34
C ASP A 434 -10.50 -8.35 -10.47
N GLU A 435 -11.63 -9.03 -10.66
CA GLU A 435 -12.68 -8.57 -11.56
C GLU A 435 -13.56 -7.51 -10.87
N PRO A 436 -14.24 -6.64 -11.63
CA PRO A 436 -15.24 -5.72 -11.08
C PRO A 436 -16.31 -6.44 -10.25
N VAL A 437 -16.51 -5.97 -9.03
CA VAL A 437 -17.41 -6.57 -8.03
C VAL A 437 -18.70 -5.77 -7.97
N ALA A 438 -19.86 -6.41 -8.12
CA ALA A 438 -21.14 -5.75 -7.90
C ALA A 438 -21.31 -5.42 -6.42
N VAL A 439 -21.68 -4.17 -6.11
CA VAL A 439 -21.77 -3.63 -4.75
C VAL A 439 -23.05 -2.87 -4.55
N PHE A 440 -23.52 -2.76 -3.31
CA PHE A 440 -24.70 -1.96 -3.01
C PHE A 440 -24.40 -0.45 -3.06
N THR A 441 -23.25 -0.03 -2.52
CA THR A 441 -22.74 1.35 -2.60
C THR A 441 -21.22 1.35 -2.63
N CYS A 442 -20.60 2.39 -3.19
CA CYS A 442 -19.17 2.67 -3.09
C CYS A 442 -18.87 4.17 -3.31
N TRP A 443 -17.76 4.68 -2.77
CA TRP A 443 -17.24 6.04 -3.02
C TRP A 443 -15.76 6.15 -2.61
N ASN A 444 -14.90 5.25 -3.10
CA ASN A 444 -13.53 5.13 -2.58
C ASN A 444 -12.53 5.79 -3.53
N GLY A 445 -11.98 6.94 -3.12
CA GLY A 445 -10.95 7.72 -3.81
C GLY A 445 -11.35 8.36 -5.14
N ILE A 446 -11.89 7.60 -6.08
CA ILE A 446 -12.30 8.04 -7.41
C ILE A 446 -13.48 7.22 -7.91
N VAL A 447 -14.44 7.87 -8.57
CA VAL A 447 -15.67 7.25 -9.06
C VAL A 447 -16.06 7.75 -10.44
N SER A 448 -16.65 6.89 -11.25
CA SER A 448 -17.30 7.19 -12.52
C SER A 448 -18.79 6.93 -12.39
N ILE A 449 -19.63 7.89 -12.78
CA ILE A 449 -21.09 7.86 -12.58
C ILE A 449 -21.78 8.25 -13.88
N SER A 450 -22.92 7.64 -14.20
CA SER A 450 -23.81 8.15 -15.25
C SER A 450 -24.17 9.61 -14.98
N ALA A 451 -24.05 10.49 -15.98
CA ALA A 451 -24.28 11.91 -15.81
C ALA A 451 -25.77 12.29 -15.77
N GLU A 452 -26.63 11.49 -16.40
CA GLU A 452 -28.04 11.83 -16.63
C GLU A 452 -28.88 12.09 -15.35
N PRO A 453 -28.69 11.36 -14.23
CA PRO A 453 -29.35 11.65 -12.96
C PRO A 453 -29.11 13.08 -12.45
N PHE A 454 -27.94 13.67 -12.71
CA PHE A 454 -27.59 15.02 -12.26
C PHE A 454 -28.22 16.13 -13.12
N LEU A 455 -28.85 15.78 -14.25
CA LEU A 455 -29.37 16.75 -15.20
C LEU A 455 -30.83 17.10 -14.88
N PRO A 456 -31.23 18.38 -15.07
CA PRO A 456 -32.63 18.78 -15.18
C PRO A 456 -33.34 17.96 -16.26
N VAL A 457 -34.65 17.72 -16.06
CA VAL A 457 -35.47 16.89 -16.97
C VAL A 457 -35.33 17.33 -18.43
N ALA A 458 -35.26 18.65 -18.69
CA ALA A 458 -35.12 19.21 -20.03
C ALA A 458 -33.79 18.87 -20.75
N LEU A 459 -32.74 18.48 -20.02
CA LEU A 459 -31.41 18.17 -20.56
C LEU A 459 -31.09 16.67 -20.62
N ARG A 460 -32.04 15.80 -20.23
CA ARG A 460 -31.86 14.35 -20.19
C ARG A 460 -31.93 13.71 -21.58
N LYS A 461 -31.21 12.60 -21.78
CA LYS A 461 -31.14 11.85 -23.04
C LYS A 461 -32.17 10.72 -23.14
N GLY A 462 -32.95 10.49 -22.10
CA GLY A 462 -34.02 9.48 -22.06
C GLY A 462 -33.56 8.08 -21.68
N ARG A 463 -32.40 7.92 -21.02
CA ARG A 463 -31.90 6.59 -20.57
C ARG A 463 -32.49 6.15 -19.24
N LEU A 464 -33.13 7.04 -18.50
CA LEU A 464 -33.74 6.74 -17.20
C LEU A 464 -35.11 6.05 -17.36
N SER A 465 -35.43 5.17 -16.40
CA SER A 465 -36.70 4.44 -16.40
C SER A 465 -37.93 5.36 -16.28
N THR A 466 -38.99 5.01 -17.00
CA THR A 466 -40.29 5.68 -16.93
C THR A 466 -41.28 4.95 -16.02
N PHE A 467 -40.83 3.90 -15.32
CA PHE A 467 -41.67 3.16 -14.38
C PHE A 467 -41.46 3.68 -12.96
N PRO A 468 -42.54 4.01 -12.21
CA PRO A 468 -42.43 4.38 -10.81
C PRO A 468 -41.77 3.28 -10.00
N ARG A 469 -41.00 3.66 -8.99
CA ARG A 469 -40.33 2.71 -8.11
C ARG A 469 -40.76 2.95 -6.67
N PRO A 470 -41.27 1.93 -5.95
CA PRO A 470 -41.58 2.10 -4.55
C PRO A 470 -40.30 2.40 -3.76
N LEU A 471 -40.36 3.42 -2.90
CA LEU A 471 -39.30 3.74 -1.95
C LEU A 471 -39.55 3.04 -0.60
N PRO A 472 -38.48 2.68 0.13
CA PRO A 472 -38.64 2.24 1.50
C PRO A 472 -39.19 3.38 2.37
N LEU A 473 -39.98 3.05 3.39
CA LEU A 473 -40.65 4.02 4.29
C LEU A 473 -39.66 4.98 4.97
N THR A 474 -38.44 4.53 5.14
CA THR A 474 -37.31 5.22 5.78
C THR A 474 -36.57 6.16 4.84
N HIS A 475 -36.87 6.14 3.54
CA HIS A 475 -36.22 7.03 2.59
C HIS A 475 -36.77 8.47 2.75
N PRO A 476 -35.94 9.51 2.78
CA PRO A 476 -36.39 10.89 3.00
C PRO A 476 -37.38 11.44 1.96
N ALA A 477 -37.34 10.86 0.75
CA ALA A 477 -38.28 11.17 -0.34
C ALA A 477 -39.59 10.34 -0.29
N TYR A 478 -39.83 9.57 0.77
CA TYR A 478 -41.10 8.85 0.96
C TYR A 478 -42.14 9.74 1.66
N PRO A 479 -43.42 9.73 1.25
CA PRO A 479 -43.96 9.05 0.06
C PRO A 479 -43.63 9.81 -1.23
N GLN A 480 -43.34 9.08 -2.31
CA GLN A 480 -43.18 9.69 -3.64
C GLN A 480 -44.52 10.18 -4.18
N ALA A 481 -44.48 11.19 -5.05
CA ALA A 481 -45.66 11.58 -5.81
C ALA A 481 -46.11 10.41 -6.72
N VAL A 482 -47.43 10.21 -6.84
CA VAL A 482 -48.06 9.02 -7.47
C VAL A 482 -47.55 8.73 -8.90
N ASN A 483 -47.14 9.75 -9.64
CA ASN A 483 -46.65 9.64 -11.02
C ASN A 483 -45.15 9.97 -11.16
N GLN A 484 -44.40 9.98 -10.06
CA GLN A 484 -42.97 10.23 -10.11
C GLN A 484 -42.24 8.99 -10.63
N THR A 485 -41.40 9.22 -11.63
CA THR A 485 -40.58 8.18 -12.29
C THR A 485 -39.13 8.62 -12.23
N PRO A 486 -38.14 7.72 -12.32
CA PRO A 486 -36.74 8.09 -12.48
C PRO A 486 -36.50 9.18 -13.53
N ALA A 487 -37.18 9.10 -14.68
CA ALA A 487 -37.10 10.08 -15.74
C ALA A 487 -37.66 11.48 -15.38
N THR A 488 -38.61 11.58 -14.44
CA THR A 488 -39.24 12.84 -14.00
C THR A 488 -38.76 13.32 -12.63
N THR A 489 -38.00 12.51 -11.90
CA THR A 489 -37.40 12.87 -10.62
C THR A 489 -36.49 14.11 -10.76
N PRO A 490 -36.50 15.06 -9.79
CA PRO A 490 -35.58 16.19 -9.77
C PRO A 490 -34.10 15.78 -9.89
N PRO A 491 -33.18 16.66 -10.30
CA PRO A 491 -31.77 16.33 -10.41
C PRO A 491 -31.18 15.75 -9.11
N LEU A 492 -30.38 14.69 -9.25
CA LEU A 492 -29.61 14.10 -8.16
C LEU A 492 -28.64 15.14 -7.58
N ARG A 493 -28.55 15.19 -6.26
CA ARG A 493 -27.64 16.07 -5.51
C ARG A 493 -27.03 15.32 -4.34
N PHE A 494 -25.82 15.70 -3.96
CA PHE A 494 -25.26 15.28 -2.68
C PHE A 494 -26.09 15.89 -1.54
N ARG A 495 -26.29 15.11 -0.49
CA ARG A 495 -27.03 15.52 0.71
C ARG A 495 -26.49 14.86 1.96
N PRO A 496 -26.62 15.48 3.15
CA PRO A 496 -26.44 14.77 4.40
C PRO A 496 -27.53 13.70 4.58
N SER A 497 -27.33 12.84 5.57
CA SER A 497 -28.37 11.89 6.00
C SER A 497 -29.51 12.65 6.67
N ALA A 498 -30.74 12.23 6.42
CA ALA A 498 -31.90 12.69 7.16
C ALA A 498 -31.86 12.17 8.61
N PRO A 499 -32.64 12.75 9.55
CA PRO A 499 -32.68 12.30 10.94
C PRO A 499 -32.99 10.80 11.12
N GLU A 500 -33.74 10.21 10.19
CA GLU A 500 -34.12 8.79 10.19
C GLU A 500 -33.06 7.87 9.58
N GLU A 501 -32.04 8.42 8.91
CA GLU A 501 -30.96 7.68 8.24
C GLU A 501 -29.67 7.71 9.08
N CYS A 502 -29.00 6.55 9.22
CA CYS A 502 -27.78 6.44 10.03
C CYS A 502 -26.46 6.38 9.25
N PHE A 503 -26.48 6.52 7.91
CA PHE A 503 -25.28 6.30 7.08
C PHE A 503 -24.22 7.39 7.22
N SER A 504 -24.63 8.58 7.71
CA SER A 504 -23.79 9.72 8.06
C SER A 504 -22.73 10.08 6.99
N SER A 505 -23.04 9.94 5.70
CA SER A 505 -22.15 10.26 4.58
C SER A 505 -22.89 10.75 3.35
N GLU A 506 -22.51 11.89 2.81
CA GLU A 506 -22.95 12.31 1.47
C GLU A 506 -22.45 11.36 0.38
N SER A 507 -21.29 10.73 0.60
CA SER A 507 -20.64 9.79 -0.30
C SER A 507 -21.33 8.42 -0.32
N PHE A 508 -22.02 8.06 0.77
CA PHE A 508 -22.91 6.90 0.82
C PHE A 508 -24.31 7.24 0.25
N ASN A 509 -24.86 8.39 0.64
CA ASN A 509 -26.23 8.75 0.28
C ASN A 509 -26.38 8.93 -1.24
N LEU A 510 -25.35 9.38 -1.95
CA LEU A 510 -25.43 9.54 -3.40
C LEU A 510 -25.68 8.21 -4.16
N PRO A 511 -24.86 7.15 -4.03
CA PRO A 511 -25.15 5.86 -4.68
C PRO A 511 -26.44 5.22 -4.15
N TYR A 512 -26.81 5.48 -2.89
CA TYR A 512 -28.09 5.03 -2.35
C TYR A 512 -29.28 5.70 -3.07
N ASP A 513 -29.25 7.02 -3.23
CA ASP A 513 -30.26 7.79 -3.97
C ASP A 513 -30.26 7.44 -5.46
N LEU A 514 -29.10 7.19 -6.06
CA LEU A 514 -28.94 6.73 -7.44
C LEU A 514 -29.73 5.43 -7.67
N ARG A 515 -29.54 4.46 -6.78
CA ARG A 515 -30.31 3.21 -6.78
C ARG A 515 -31.80 3.48 -6.57
N ARG A 516 -32.17 4.21 -5.53
CA ARG A 516 -33.57 4.33 -5.07
C ARG A 516 -34.44 5.23 -5.93
N LEU A 517 -33.92 6.39 -6.31
CA LEU A 517 -34.66 7.41 -7.04
C LEU A 517 -34.52 7.26 -8.56
N PHE A 518 -33.41 6.70 -9.04
CA PHE A 518 -33.09 6.65 -10.48
C PHE A 518 -33.10 5.25 -11.08
N ALA A 519 -33.32 4.20 -10.28
CA ALA A 519 -33.27 2.81 -10.71
C ALA A 519 -31.93 2.43 -11.37
N GLN A 520 -30.85 3.09 -10.94
CA GLN A 520 -29.49 2.85 -11.41
C GLN A 520 -28.74 2.00 -10.39
N GLU A 521 -28.77 0.68 -10.60
CA GLU A 521 -28.32 -0.34 -9.64
C GLU A 521 -27.03 -1.04 -10.05
N ARG A 522 -26.53 -0.80 -11.27
CA ARG A 522 -25.30 -1.42 -11.76
C ARG A 522 -24.11 -0.66 -11.17
N ILE A 523 -23.89 -0.84 -9.87
CA ILE A 523 -22.82 -0.22 -9.10
C ILE A 523 -21.70 -1.24 -8.90
N TYR A 524 -20.48 -0.90 -9.30
CA TYR A 524 -19.33 -1.78 -9.23
C TYR A 524 -18.17 -1.16 -8.45
N ALA A 525 -17.45 -1.97 -7.68
CA ALA A 525 -16.13 -1.63 -7.16
C ALA A 525 -15.08 -2.36 -8.01
N ASN A 526 -14.08 -1.65 -8.51
CA ASN A 526 -13.03 -2.21 -9.36
C ASN A 526 -11.72 -2.35 -8.56
N PRO A 527 -11.33 -3.57 -8.13
CA PRO A 527 -10.14 -3.79 -7.30
C PRO A 527 -8.80 -3.45 -7.97
N ARG A 528 -8.77 -3.30 -9.31
CA ARG A 528 -7.57 -2.91 -10.06
C ARG A 528 -7.28 -1.42 -9.98
N VAL A 529 -8.29 -0.60 -9.68
CA VAL A 529 -8.18 0.85 -9.59
C VAL A 529 -7.78 1.24 -8.18
N ILE A 530 -6.48 1.21 -7.92
CA ILE A 530 -5.90 1.52 -6.61
C ILE A 530 -5.63 3.01 -6.48
N THR A 531 -6.07 3.58 -5.37
CA THR A 531 -5.80 4.97 -4.99
C THR A 531 -5.34 5.07 -3.54
N ALA A 532 -4.71 6.19 -3.18
CA ALA A 532 -4.43 6.50 -1.77
C ALA A 532 -4.22 8.01 -1.57
N TYR A 533 -4.53 8.52 -0.39
CA TYR A 533 -4.30 9.93 -0.03
C TYR A 533 -2.83 10.24 0.31
N LYS A 534 -1.99 9.21 0.52
CA LYS A 534 -0.55 9.39 0.78
C LYS A 534 0.28 8.52 -0.15
N TRP A 535 1.32 9.12 -0.73
CA TRP A 535 2.21 8.47 -1.69
C TRP A 535 2.79 7.15 -1.18
N ARG A 536 3.21 7.09 0.08
CA ARG A 536 3.76 5.85 0.67
C ARG A 536 2.76 4.68 0.65
N PHE A 537 1.47 4.97 0.87
CA PHE A 537 0.42 3.95 0.85
C PHE A 537 0.08 3.59 -0.59
N TYR A 538 0.03 4.58 -1.49
CA TYR A 538 -0.12 4.31 -2.92
C TYR A 538 0.95 3.33 -3.41
N LEU A 539 2.23 3.59 -3.14
CA LEU A 539 3.32 2.68 -3.51
C LEU A 539 3.19 1.29 -2.86
N TRP A 540 2.80 1.26 -1.58
CA TRP A 540 2.66 0.00 -0.84
C TRP A 540 1.55 -0.88 -1.40
N PHE A 541 0.35 -0.33 -1.61
CA PHE A 541 -0.78 -1.12 -2.09
C PHE A 541 -0.68 -1.42 -3.58
N LYS A 542 -0.18 -0.48 -4.39
CA LYS A 542 -0.07 -0.68 -5.84
C LYS A 542 1.09 -1.58 -6.25
N TYR A 543 2.27 -1.41 -5.68
CA TYR A 543 3.47 -2.10 -6.16
C TYR A 543 3.97 -3.20 -5.23
N ALA A 544 3.87 -3.02 -3.91
CA ALA A 544 4.34 -4.02 -2.96
C ALA A 544 3.36 -5.17 -2.75
N LEU A 545 2.10 -4.88 -2.42
CA LEU A 545 1.11 -5.92 -2.13
C LEU A 545 0.59 -6.63 -3.39
N ARG A 546 0.56 -5.95 -4.54
CA ARG A 546 0.17 -6.57 -5.81
C ARG A 546 1.32 -7.25 -6.54
N HIS A 547 2.55 -7.19 -6.03
CA HIS A 547 3.65 -7.95 -6.59
C HIS A 547 3.27 -9.44 -6.66
N TRP A 548 3.44 -10.09 -7.81
CA TRP A 548 2.95 -11.45 -8.05
C TRP A 548 3.36 -12.46 -6.96
N ALA A 549 4.61 -12.36 -6.46
CA ALA A 549 5.11 -13.22 -5.39
C ALA A 549 4.39 -13.00 -4.05
N VAL A 550 4.09 -11.74 -3.71
CA VAL A 550 3.37 -11.37 -2.48
C VAL A 550 1.92 -11.80 -2.59
N ARG A 551 1.29 -11.53 -3.73
CA ARG A 551 -0.06 -12.01 -4.04
C ARG A 551 -0.17 -13.52 -3.95
N TRP A 552 0.75 -14.26 -4.57
CA TRP A 552 0.82 -15.71 -4.49
C TRP A 552 0.92 -16.19 -3.03
N PHE A 553 1.74 -15.54 -2.21
CA PHE A 553 1.86 -15.89 -0.79
C PHE A 553 0.54 -15.67 -0.03
N ILE A 554 -0.11 -14.53 -0.24
CA ILE A 554 -1.39 -14.21 0.38
C ILE A 554 -2.47 -15.22 -0.05
N GLU A 555 -2.60 -15.48 -1.35
CA GLU A 555 -3.63 -16.35 -1.93
C GLU A 555 -3.40 -17.84 -1.66
N ARG A 556 -2.15 -18.32 -1.66
CA ARG A 556 -1.85 -19.76 -1.66
C ARG A 556 -1.29 -20.27 -0.34
N VAL A 557 -0.62 -19.42 0.42
CA VAL A 557 0.03 -19.80 1.69
C VAL A 557 -0.85 -19.38 2.85
N GLU A 558 -1.15 -18.08 2.97
CA GLU A 558 -1.91 -17.58 4.13
C GLU A 558 -3.35 -18.09 4.18
N GLN A 559 -4.03 -18.18 3.03
CA GLN A 559 -5.39 -18.71 2.97
C GLN A 559 -5.48 -20.22 3.21
N ARG A 560 -4.44 -20.99 2.86
CA ARG A 560 -4.46 -22.46 2.98
C ARG A 560 -4.21 -22.94 4.42
N ASP A 561 -3.43 -22.19 5.19
CA ASP A 561 -3.02 -22.58 6.54
C ASP A 561 -4.04 -22.19 7.63
N GLY A 562 -5.26 -21.75 7.27
CA GLY A 562 -6.32 -21.37 8.22
C GLY A 562 -6.01 -20.13 9.08
N ASN A 563 -4.81 -19.56 8.98
CA ASN A 563 -4.35 -18.43 9.79
C ASN A 563 -4.85 -17.05 9.31
N GLY A 564 -5.59 -16.99 8.19
CA GLY A 564 -6.12 -15.73 7.65
C GLY A 564 -7.50 -15.82 6.97
N ALA A 565 -8.08 -17.01 6.83
CA ALA A 565 -9.36 -17.22 6.16
C ALA A 565 -10.53 -17.52 7.11
N ASP A 566 -10.26 -17.86 8.37
CA ASP A 566 -11.28 -18.14 9.40
C ASP A 566 -11.24 -17.13 10.55
N LEU A 567 -10.88 -15.87 10.28
CA LEU A 567 -11.19 -14.82 11.26
C LEU A 567 -12.71 -14.67 11.28
N PRO A 568 -13.38 -14.94 12.41
CA PRO A 568 -14.83 -14.88 12.48
C PRO A 568 -15.27 -13.50 12.04
N GLN A 569 -16.17 -13.48 11.06
CA GLN A 569 -16.83 -12.30 10.57
C GLN A 569 -17.28 -11.46 11.78
N PHE A 570 -16.94 -10.18 11.83
CA PHE A 570 -17.75 -9.24 12.60
C PHE A 570 -19.04 -9.03 11.79
N ILE A 571 -19.91 -10.04 11.76
CA ILE A 571 -21.25 -9.91 11.19
C ILE A 571 -22.03 -9.05 12.17
N LEU A 572 -22.16 -7.77 11.84
CA LEU A 572 -23.23 -6.97 12.42
C LEU A 572 -24.51 -7.40 11.70
N GLY A 573 -25.16 -8.45 12.25
CA GLY A 573 -26.46 -8.94 11.79
C GLY A 573 -26.66 -10.44 11.94
N GLY A 574 -27.88 -10.83 12.29
CA GLY A 574 -28.25 -12.23 12.54
C GLY A 574 -28.15 -13.10 11.28
N THR A 575 -27.92 -14.39 11.48
CA THR A 575 -27.75 -15.44 10.45
C THR A 575 -29.05 -15.84 9.72
N ALA A 576 -30.09 -15.00 9.78
CA ALA A 576 -31.40 -15.26 9.19
C ALA A 576 -31.36 -15.03 7.65
N PRO A 577 -32.36 -15.51 6.87
CA PRO A 577 -32.21 -15.75 5.43
C PRO A 577 -31.80 -14.48 4.67
N LYS A 578 -30.95 -14.66 3.63
CA LYS A 578 -30.34 -13.65 2.74
C LYS A 578 -31.32 -12.57 2.27
N THR A 579 -31.68 -11.64 3.14
CA THR A 579 -32.37 -10.41 2.77
C THR A 579 -31.29 -9.44 2.31
N VAL A 580 -31.32 -9.08 1.03
CA VAL A 580 -30.53 -7.95 0.53
C VAL A 580 -30.97 -6.74 1.33
N TRP A 581 -30.04 -6.13 2.05
CA TRP A 581 -30.34 -4.95 2.85
C TRP A 581 -30.88 -3.86 1.92
N ASP A 582 -32.12 -3.44 2.18
CA ASP A 582 -32.81 -2.53 1.26
C ASP A 582 -32.50 -1.06 1.54
N GLY A 583 -31.62 -0.76 2.51
CA GLY A 583 -31.39 0.59 2.98
C GLY A 583 -32.63 1.15 3.69
N GLY A 584 -32.39 1.72 4.87
CA GLY A 584 -33.47 2.25 5.70
C GLY A 584 -33.29 2.01 7.18
N GLU A 585 -32.77 0.84 7.52
CA GLU A 585 -32.34 0.55 8.89
C GLU A 585 -30.87 0.95 9.07
N CYS A 586 -30.54 1.37 10.29
CA CYS A 586 -29.19 1.67 10.75
C CYS A 586 -28.38 0.38 10.89
N HIS A 587 -28.08 -0.28 9.77
CA HIS A 587 -27.61 -1.67 9.68
C HIS A 587 -28.59 -2.70 10.29
N PRO A 588 -28.61 -3.96 9.81
CA PRO A 588 -29.34 -5.02 10.48
C PRO A 588 -28.56 -5.41 11.74
N GLY A 589 -28.59 -4.57 12.77
CA GLY A 589 -28.08 -4.86 14.10
C GLY A 589 -29.16 -4.44 15.07
N GLY A 590 -30.13 -5.33 15.33
CA GLY A 590 -31.17 -5.07 16.31
C GLY A 590 -30.57 -4.55 17.61
N THR A 591 -30.97 -3.33 17.98
CA THR A 591 -30.86 -2.76 19.33
C THR A 591 -29.50 -2.93 20.03
N LEU A 592 -28.56 -2.02 19.80
CA LEU A 592 -27.77 -1.50 20.91
C LEU A 592 -28.64 -0.48 21.64
N ARG A 593 -29.48 -0.97 22.56
CA ARG A 593 -29.87 -0.14 23.69
C ARG A 593 -28.57 0.20 24.42
N LEU A 594 -28.17 1.46 24.35
CA LEU A 594 -27.31 2.07 25.35
C LEU A 594 -28.06 1.99 26.69
N SER A 595 -27.96 0.86 27.38
CA SER A 595 -28.37 0.73 28.77
C SER A 595 -27.15 0.31 29.59
N ALA A 596 -26.72 1.24 30.44
CA ALA A 596 -25.81 1.09 31.57
C ALA A 596 -24.32 0.87 31.26
N TRP A 597 -23.61 1.96 31.00
CA TRP A 597 -22.39 2.22 31.76
C TRP A 597 -22.82 2.70 33.15
N ASN A 598 -23.05 1.77 34.07
CA ASN A 598 -23.07 2.05 35.50
C ASN A 598 -22.00 1.16 36.15
N GLU A 599 -21.02 1.83 36.74
CA GLU A 599 -20.28 1.51 37.97
C GLU A 599 -20.17 0.03 38.37
N ASN A 600 -18.96 -0.51 38.27
CA ASN A 600 -18.17 -1.02 39.41
C ASN A 600 -16.71 -1.30 39.01
#